data_AF-A0A2H0XBM1-F1
#
_entry.id   AF-A0A2H0XBM1-F1
#
_cell.length_a   1.000
_cell.length_b   1.000
_cell.length_c   1.000
_cell.angle_alpha   90.00
_cell.angle_beta   90.00
_cell.angle_gamma   90.00
#
_symmetry.space_group_name_H-M   'P 1'
#
loop_
_entity.id
_entity.type
_entity.pdbx_description
1 polymer ?
#
loop_
_entity_poly.entity_id
_entity_poly.type
_entity_poly.pdbx_seq_one_letter_code
_entity_poly.pdbx_strand_id
1 'polypeptide(L)' 'DYNLTNAQIKQSLKTGDEVEKKWLVGKILTHARFDDVWRYLSLKEVVSAFNNLRISSQTRKMWASALKVWGYNV' A
#
# COMPACT_ATOMS: atom_id res chain seq x y z
N ASP A 1 16.77 -8.21 -0.49
CA ASP A 1 16.80 -6.88 0.17
C ASP A 1 16.73 -5.76 -0.84
N TYR A 2 15.70 -4.93 -0.77
CA TYR A 2 15.66 -3.64 -1.46
C TYR A 2 15.65 -2.57 -0.38
N ASN A 3 16.83 -2.01 -0.09
CA ASN A 3 16.97 -0.84 0.79
C ASN A 3 16.55 0.42 0.02
N LEU A 4 15.27 0.51 -0.33
CA LEU A 4 14.70 1.75 -0.86
C LEU A 4 14.54 2.73 0.29
N THR A 5 15.18 3.89 0.17
CA THR A 5 14.97 4.99 1.11
C THR A 5 13.56 5.56 0.96
N ASN A 6 13.03 6.19 2.02
CA ASN A 6 11.69 6.81 2.00
C ASN A 6 11.51 7.80 0.84
N ALA A 7 12.57 8.51 0.46
CA ALA A 7 12.58 9.43 -0.68
C ALA A 7 12.42 8.69 -2.02
N GLN A 8 13.11 7.57 -2.19
CA GLN A 8 13.00 6.74 -3.39
C GLN A 8 11.61 6.09 -3.50
N ILE A 9 11.03 5.64 -2.38
CA ILE A 9 9.66 5.11 -2.35
C ILE A 9 8.67 6.18 -2.83
N LYS A 10 8.77 7.41 -2.31
CA LYS A 10 7.91 8.52 -2.74
C LYS A 10 8.12 8.89 -4.20
N GLN A 11 9.37 8.86 -4.68
CA GLN A 11 9.68 9.14 -6.08
C GLN A 11 9.08 8.07 -7.00
N SER A 12 9.28 6.79 -6.72
CA SER A 12 8.68 5.70 -7.51
C SER A 12 7.16 5.70 -7.46
N LEU A 13 6.53 6.05 -6.32
CA LEU A 13 5.08 6.23 -6.28
C LEU A 13 4.60 7.39 -7.17
N LYS A 14 5.43 8.42 -7.36
CA LYS A 14 5.11 9.59 -8.19
C LYS A 14 5.36 9.34 -9.68
N THR A 15 6.49 8.71 -10.03
CA THR A 15 6.97 8.61 -11.43
C THR A 15 6.99 7.20 -12.00
N GLY A 16 6.84 6.17 -11.17
CA GLY A 16 6.81 4.78 -11.61
C GLY A 16 5.56 4.47 -12.44
N ASP A 17 5.58 3.35 -13.14
CA ASP A 17 4.41 2.87 -13.88
C ASP A 17 3.35 2.26 -12.93
N GLU A 18 2.16 2.00 -13.45
CA GLU A 18 1.05 1.45 -12.66
C GLU A 18 1.37 0.08 -12.03
N VAL A 19 2.28 -0.70 -12.62
CA VAL A 19 2.68 -2.01 -12.10
C VAL A 19 3.62 -1.83 -10.91
N GLU A 20 4.63 -0.98 -11.05
CA GLU A 20 5.59 -0.63 -10.01
C GLU A 20 4.89 0.00 -8.80
N LYS A 21 3.96 0.93 -9.04
CA LYS A 21 3.15 1.54 -7.98
C LYS A 21 2.36 0.50 -7.19
N LYS A 22 1.64 -0.40 -7.87
CA LYS A 22 0.86 -1.46 -7.20
C LYS A 22 1.76 -2.41 -6.42
N TRP A 23 2.93 -2.75 -6.96
CA TRP A 23 3.91 -3.57 -6.27
C TRP A 23 4.43 -2.88 -4.99
N LEU A 24 4.76 -1.58 -5.07
CA LEU A 24 5.20 -0.79 -3.92
C LEU A 24 4.10 -0.64 -2.86
N VAL A 25 2.86 -0.35 -3.26
CA VAL A 25 1.72 -0.31 -2.33
C VAL A 25 1.60 -1.65 -1.60
N GLY A 26 1.63 -2.78 -2.31
CA GLY A 26 1.58 -4.10 -1.70
C GLY A 26 2.74 -4.36 -0.73
N LYS A 27 3.95 -3.94 -1.08
CA LYS A 27 5.14 -4.01 -0.21
C LYS A 27 4.96 -3.21 1.07
N ILE A 28 4.51 -1.96 0.97
CA ILE A 28 4.26 -1.07 2.11
C ILE A 28 3.21 -1.68 3.04
N LEU A 29 2.05 -2.09 2.51
CA LEU A 29 0.99 -2.69 3.33
C LEU A 29 1.39 -4.01 4.01
N THR A 30 2.39 -4.70 3.47
CA THR A 30 2.86 -5.99 4.02
C THR A 30 3.93 -5.83 5.10
N HIS A 31 4.81 -4.83 4.98
CA HIS A 31 6.02 -4.73 5.84
C HIS A 31 6.06 -3.47 6.71
N ALA A 32 5.37 -2.39 6.33
CA ALA A 32 5.35 -1.18 7.13
C ALA A 32 4.47 -1.36 8.37
N ARG A 33 4.85 -0.70 9.46
CA ARG A 33 3.94 -0.53 10.60
C ARG A 33 2.73 0.27 10.15
N PHE A 34 1.58 -0.02 10.74
CA PHE A 34 0.31 0.60 10.36
C PHE A 34 0.38 2.13 10.35
N ASP A 35 0.96 2.73 11.38
CA ASP A 35 1.09 4.20 11.50
C ASP A 35 2.07 4.80 10.47
N ASP A 36 3.04 4.00 10.00
CA ASP A 36 4.03 4.44 9.02
C ASP A 36 3.49 4.40 7.58
N VAL A 37 2.45 3.61 7.30
CA VAL A 37 1.84 3.51 5.95
C VAL A 37 1.43 4.88 5.42
N TRP A 38 0.86 5.72 6.28
CA TRP A 38 0.37 7.06 5.92
C TRP A 38 1.48 8.06 5.63
N ARG A 39 2.74 7.73 5.95
CA ARG A 39 3.90 8.54 5.55
C ARG A 39 4.21 8.42 4.05
N TYR A 40 3.71 7.37 3.41
CA TYR A 40 3.98 7.02 2.02
C TYR A 40 2.74 7.06 1.14
N LEU A 41 1.60 6.64 1.67
CA LEU A 41 0.36 6.44 0.92
C LEU A 41 -0.79 7.25 1.51
N SER A 42 -1.64 7.78 0.64
CA SER A 42 -2.96 8.25 1.03
C SER A 42 -3.96 7.10 1.09
N LEU A 43 -5.01 7.26 1.88
CA LEU A 43 -6.09 6.27 1.97
C LEU A 43 -6.77 6.00 0.61
N LYS A 44 -6.88 7.03 -0.24
CA LYS A 44 -7.43 6.91 -1.60
C LYS A 44 -6.58 6.00 -2.49
N GLU A 45 -5.25 6.11 -2.42
CA GLU A 45 -4.33 5.27 -3.19
C GLU A 45 -4.37 3.82 -2.73
N VAL A 46 -4.50 3.60 -1.41
CA VAL A 46 -4.68 2.25 -0.86
C VAL A 46 -5.94 1.62 -1.41
N VAL A 47 -7.07 2.33 -1.34
CA VAL A 47 -8.38 1.85 -1.81
C VAL A 47 -8.40 1.58 -3.31
N SER A 48 -7.84 2.49 -4.12
CA SER A 48 -7.83 2.33 -5.59
C SER A 48 -6.97 1.14 -6.03
N ALA A 49 -5.86 0.87 -5.32
CA ALA A 49 -4.97 -0.23 -5.64
C ALA A 49 -5.44 -1.57 -5.04
N PHE A 50 -6.23 -1.55 -3.96
CA PHE A 50 -6.46 -2.68 -3.05
C PHE A 50 -6.82 -3.99 -3.74
N ASN A 51 -7.77 -3.94 -4.68
CA ASN A 51 -8.31 -5.12 -5.35
C ASN A 51 -7.30 -5.81 -6.27
N ASN A 52 -6.26 -5.08 -6.69
CA ASN A 52 -5.24 -5.56 -7.62
C ASN A 52 -3.88 -5.79 -6.95
N LEU A 53 -3.79 -5.64 -5.63
CA LEU A 53 -2.53 -5.87 -4.92
C LEU A 53 -2.13 -7.34 -4.91
N ARG A 54 -0.85 -7.63 -5.08
CA ARG A 54 -0.28 -8.97 -4.86
C ARG A 54 0.22 -9.07 -3.43
N ILE A 55 -0.68 -9.32 -2.50
CA ILE A 55 -0.41 -9.49 -1.06
C ILE A 55 -1.01 -10.79 -0.54
N SER A 56 -0.52 -11.28 0.60
CA SER A 56 -1.04 -12.51 1.23
C SER A 56 -2.52 -12.38 1.58
N SER A 57 -3.24 -13.51 1.64
CA SER A 57 -4.66 -13.52 2.02
C SER A 57 -4.88 -13.00 3.45
N GLN A 58 -3.96 -13.25 4.37
CA GLN A 58 -4.01 -12.74 5.74
C GLN A 58 -3.85 -11.22 5.77
N THR A 59 -2.84 -10.69 5.08
CA THR A 59 -2.60 -9.24 4.97
C THR A 59 -3.81 -8.56 4.35
N ARG A 60 -4.39 -9.15 3.28
CA ARG A 60 -5.60 -8.64 2.65
C ARG A 60 -6.78 -8.58 3.63
N LYS A 61 -7.05 -9.65 4.39
CA LYS A 61 -8.14 -9.67 5.37
C LYS A 61 -7.98 -8.60 6.45
N MET A 62 -6.76 -8.44 6.99
CA MET A 62 -6.48 -7.40 7.98
C MET A 62 -6.76 -6.00 7.45
N TRP A 63 -6.23 -5.67 6.26
CA TRP A 63 -6.44 -4.36 5.67
C TRP A 63 -7.88 -4.14 5.22
N ALA A 64 -8.58 -5.15 4.71
CA ALA A 64 -10.00 -5.04 4.37
C ALA A 64 -10.84 -4.71 5.61
N SER A 65 -10.52 -5.32 6.77
CA SER A 65 -11.15 -4.99 8.05
C SER A 65 -10.89 -3.53 8.46
N ALA A 66 -9.63 -3.07 8.36
CA ALA A 66 -9.28 -1.69 8.68
C ALA A 66 -9.99 -0.68 7.75
N LEU A 67 -9.98 -0.93 6.44
CA LEU A 67 -10.65 -0.11 5.44
C LEU A 67 -12.16 -0.03 5.68
N LYS A 68 -12.79 -1.14 6.10
CA LYS A 68 -14.19 -1.18 6.49
C LYS A 68 -14.51 -0.31 7.70
N VAL A 69 -13.64 -0.29 8.73
CA VAL A 69 -13.81 0.59 9.89
C VAL A 69 -13.76 2.07 9.49
N TRP A 70 -12.98 2.41 8.47
CA TRP A 70 -12.94 3.76 7.90
C TRP A 70 -14.05 4.05 6.87
N GLY A 71 -15.00 3.13 6.69
CA GLY A 71 -16.17 3.32 5.82
C GLY A 71 -15.95 2.97 4.35
N TYR A 72 -14.86 2.28 4.00
CA TYR A 72 -14.60 1.81 2.64
C TYR A 72 -15.04 0.36 2.46
N ASN A 73 -15.78 0.09 1.37
CA ASN A 73 -16.09 -1.26 0.92
C ASN A 73 -15.12 -1.63 -0.21
N VAL A 74 -14.16 -2.51 0.11
CA VAL A 74 -13.10 -2.98 -0.81
C VAL A 74 -13.09 -4.49 -0.91
#